data_AF-A0A6D0IF15-F1
#
_entry.id   AF-A0A6D0IF15-F1
#
_cell.length_a   1.000
_cell.length_b   1.000
_cell.length_c   1.000
_cell.angle_alpha   90.00
_cell.angle_beta   90.00
_cell.angle_gamma   90.00
#
_symmetry.space_group_name_H-M   'P 1'
#
loop_
_entity.id
_entity.type
_entity.pdbx_description
1 polymer ?
#
loop_
_entity_poly.entity_id
_entity_poly.type
_entity_poly.pdbx_seq_one_letter_code
_entity_poly.pdbx_strand_id
1 'polypeptide(L)'
;FADGNMPVRWLGPKATYHGNIDKPAVTCTPNPQRNDSVPTLAQMTDKAIELLSKNEKGFFLQVEGASIDKQDHAANPCGQIGETVDLDEAVQRALEFAKKEGNTLVIVTADHAHASQIVAPDTKAPGLTQALNTKDGAVMVMSYGNSEEDSQEHTGSQLRIAAYGPHAANVVGLTDQTDLFYTMKAALGLK
;
A
#
# COMPACT_ATOMS: atom_id res chain seq x y z
N PHE A 1 -10.67 19.44 4.82
CA PHE A 1 -9.59 18.89 3.99
C PHE A 1 -8.27 19.16 4.70
N ALA A 2 -7.29 18.27 4.59
CA ALA A 2 -5.96 18.48 5.18
C ALA A 2 -5.16 19.48 4.32
N ASP A 3 -4.32 20.31 4.96
CA ASP A 3 -3.50 21.33 4.27
C ASP A 3 -2.32 20.71 3.49
N GLY A 4 -2.05 19.42 3.68
CA GLY A 4 -0.99 18.67 3.00
C GLY A 4 -1.16 17.16 3.21
N ASN A 5 -0.03 16.44 3.19
CA ASN A 5 -0.05 15.00 3.46
C ASN A 5 -0.57 14.72 4.88
N MET A 6 -1.48 13.74 5.00
CA MET A 6 -1.86 13.22 6.30
C MET A 6 -0.66 12.53 6.98
N PRO A 7 -0.57 12.57 8.31
CA PRO A 7 0.48 11.87 9.05
C PRO A 7 0.40 10.36 8.80
N VAL A 8 1.56 9.75 8.50
CA VAL A 8 1.68 8.29 8.30
C VAL A 8 1.33 7.52 9.57
N ARG A 9 0.94 6.25 9.45
CA ARG A 9 0.55 5.36 10.54
C ARG A 9 1.67 5.12 11.54
N TRP A 10 2.87 4.81 11.06
CA TRP A 10 4.00 4.42 11.88
C TRP A 10 5.24 5.27 11.61
N LEU A 11 6.01 5.46 12.67
CA LEU A 11 7.29 6.16 12.67
C LEU A 11 8.43 5.18 12.89
N GLY A 12 9.57 5.51 12.30
CA GLY A 12 10.84 4.82 12.46
C GLY A 12 11.94 5.58 11.72
N PRO A 13 13.21 5.18 11.89
CA PRO A 13 14.31 5.80 11.17
C PRO A 13 14.24 5.43 9.68
N LYS A 14 14.74 6.34 8.84
CA LYS A 14 15.09 6.02 7.46
C LYS A 14 16.24 5.01 7.44
N ALA A 15 16.24 4.16 6.43
CA ALA A 15 17.35 3.27 6.13
C ALA A 15 18.64 4.07 5.88
N THR A 16 19.77 3.46 6.21
CA THR A 16 21.09 4.05 6.00
C THR A 16 22.04 3.02 5.44
N TYR A 17 23.18 3.45 4.90
CA TYR A 17 24.22 2.53 4.47
C TYR A 17 24.58 1.55 5.59
N HIS A 18 24.45 0.25 5.30
CA HIS A 18 24.71 -0.86 6.24
C HIS A 18 23.95 -0.74 7.56
N GLY A 19 22.80 -0.07 7.57
CA GLY A 19 21.99 0.17 8.77
C GLY A 19 21.46 -1.10 9.43
N ASN A 20 21.41 -2.22 8.72
CA ASN A 20 21.11 -3.54 9.27
C ASN A 20 22.27 -4.15 10.09
N ILE A 21 23.51 -3.74 9.84
CA ILE A 21 24.72 -4.26 10.49
C ILE A 21 25.18 -3.30 11.60
N ASP A 22 25.19 -2.01 11.29
CA ASP A 22 25.82 -0.99 12.14
C ASP A 22 24.88 -0.46 13.24
N LYS A 23 23.58 -0.77 13.16
CA LYS A 23 22.55 -0.27 14.08
C LYS A 23 21.70 -1.41 14.62
N PRO A 24 21.13 -1.27 15.83
CA PRO A 24 20.18 -2.24 16.36
C PRO A 24 18.89 -2.25 15.53
N ALA A 25 18.21 -3.39 15.54
CA ALA A 25 16.87 -3.50 14.98
C ALA A 25 15.88 -2.58 15.71
N VAL A 26 14.97 -1.97 14.95
CA VAL A 26 14.02 -0.97 15.45
C VAL A 26 12.59 -1.49 15.43
N THR A 27 11.84 -1.17 16.47
CA THR A 27 10.39 -1.41 16.51
C THR A 27 9.67 -0.15 16.03
N CYS A 28 8.88 -0.27 14.96
CA CYS A 28 8.06 0.83 14.47
C CYS A 28 7.01 1.25 15.52
N THR A 29 6.77 2.54 15.66
CA THR A 29 5.86 3.08 16.68
C THR A 29 4.67 3.81 16.04
N PRO A 30 3.46 3.76 16.63
CA PRO A 30 2.34 4.60 16.20
C PRO A 30 2.71 6.08 16.13
N ASN A 31 2.24 6.77 15.09
CA ASN A 31 2.46 8.20 14.94
C ASN A 31 1.47 9.00 15.81
N PRO A 32 1.92 9.76 16.82
CA PRO A 32 1.03 10.52 17.70
C PRO A 32 0.34 11.70 17.00
N GLN A 33 0.84 12.14 15.84
CA GLN A 33 0.19 13.18 15.03
C GLN A 33 -1.07 12.67 14.33
N ARG A 34 -1.19 11.35 14.17
CA ARG A 34 -2.37 10.70 13.60
C ARG A 34 -3.38 10.38 14.70
N ASN A 35 -4.00 11.44 15.23
CA ASN A 35 -5.04 11.35 16.24
C ASN A 35 -6.44 11.23 15.61
N ASP A 36 -7.49 11.14 16.45
CA ASP A 36 -8.88 10.91 16.03
C ASP A 36 -9.47 11.99 15.10
N SER A 37 -8.83 13.15 14.96
CA SER A 37 -9.24 14.18 14.00
C SER A 37 -8.78 13.90 12.56
N VAL A 38 -7.86 12.95 12.37
CA VAL A 38 -7.38 12.51 11.05
C VAL A 38 -8.07 11.19 10.70
N PRO A 39 -8.94 11.14 9.68
CA PRO A 39 -9.60 9.90 9.31
C PRO A 39 -8.61 8.89 8.76
N THR A 40 -8.81 7.62 9.09
CA THR A 40 -8.10 6.50 8.46
C THR A 40 -8.59 6.28 7.03
N LEU A 41 -7.77 5.65 6.19
CA LEU A 41 -8.17 5.29 4.82
C LEU A 41 -9.39 4.37 4.82
N ALA A 42 -9.49 3.46 5.80
CA ALA A 42 -10.66 2.62 6.03
C ALA A 42 -11.93 3.43 6.33
N GLN A 43 -11.87 4.43 7.23
CA GLN A 43 -13.01 5.30 7.53
C GLN A 43 -13.44 6.14 6.32
N MET A 44 -12.47 6.64 5.54
CA MET A 44 -12.79 7.35 4.29
C MET A 44 -13.45 6.42 3.27
N THR A 45 -12.98 5.18 3.18
CA THR A 45 -13.56 4.15 2.30
C THR A 45 -14.98 3.80 2.73
N ASP A 46 -15.22 3.53 4.01
CA ASP A 46 -16.55 3.28 4.57
C ASP A 46 -17.49 4.44 4.25
N LYS A 47 -17.04 5.68 4.46
CA LYS A 47 -17.87 6.85 4.20
C LYS A 47 -18.18 7.04 2.71
N ALA A 48 -17.19 6.82 1.84
CA ALA A 48 -17.39 6.89 0.40
C ALA A 48 -18.39 5.84 -0.08
N ILE A 49 -18.25 4.59 0.36
CA ILE A 49 -19.19 3.50 0.07
C ILE A 49 -20.59 3.85 0.56
N GLU A 50 -20.75 4.31 1.80
CA GLU A 50 -22.05 4.70 2.38
C GLU A 50 -22.78 5.76 1.52
N LEU A 51 -22.04 6.72 0.96
CA LEU A 51 -22.62 7.77 0.13
C LEU A 51 -22.94 7.27 -1.29
N LEU A 52 -22.00 6.56 -1.91
CA LEU A 52 -22.09 6.11 -3.31
C LEU A 52 -23.07 4.96 -3.49
N SER A 53 -23.20 4.05 -2.52
CA SER A 53 -24.09 2.88 -2.61
C SER A 53 -25.57 3.23 -2.65
N LYS A 54 -25.94 4.50 -2.42
CA LYS A 54 -27.32 4.99 -2.54
C LYS A 54 -27.77 5.15 -4.00
N ASN A 55 -26.83 5.13 -4.95
CA ASN A 55 -27.16 5.20 -6.37
C ASN A 55 -27.52 3.82 -6.92
N GLU A 56 -28.78 3.63 -7.30
CA GLU A 56 -29.29 2.37 -7.88
C GLU A 56 -28.62 2.00 -9.21
N LYS A 57 -27.96 2.95 -9.90
CA LYS A 57 -27.18 2.68 -11.12
C LYS A 57 -25.78 2.12 -10.85
N GLY A 58 -25.41 1.93 -9.58
CA GLY A 58 -24.07 1.54 -9.16
C GLY A 58 -23.11 2.73 -9.06
N PHE A 59 -21.84 2.43 -8.77
CA PHE A 59 -20.80 3.42 -8.60
C PHE A 59 -19.41 2.87 -8.97
N PHE A 60 -18.48 3.79 -9.21
CA PHE A 60 -17.05 3.54 -9.26
C PHE A 60 -16.39 4.28 -8.09
N LEU A 61 -15.47 3.63 -7.39
CA LEU A 61 -14.71 4.20 -6.30
C LEU A 61 -13.24 3.80 -6.44
N GLN A 62 -12.35 4.78 -6.46
CA GLN A 62 -10.91 4.58 -6.36
C GLN A 62 -10.45 4.98 -4.95
N VAL A 63 -9.67 4.09 -4.32
CA VAL A 63 -9.05 4.31 -3.01
C VAL A 63 -7.55 4.09 -3.17
N GLU A 64 -6.74 5.04 -2.71
CA GLU A 64 -5.29 5.04 -2.94
C GLU A 64 -4.51 5.17 -1.63
N GLY A 65 -3.59 4.24 -1.39
CA GLY A 65 -2.62 4.30 -0.30
C GLY A 65 -1.37 5.11 -0.68
N ALA A 66 -1.54 6.38 -1.05
CA ALA A 66 -0.52 7.19 -1.73
C ALA A 66 0.81 7.35 -0.96
N SER A 67 0.79 7.24 0.36
CA SER A 67 2.00 7.40 1.17
C SER A 67 2.92 6.18 1.16
N ILE A 68 2.47 5.01 0.67
CA ILE A 68 3.35 3.84 0.48
C ILE A 68 4.54 4.23 -0.42
N ASP A 69 4.24 4.82 -1.58
CA ASP A 69 5.22 5.35 -2.52
C ASP A 69 6.13 6.42 -1.88
N LYS A 70 5.53 7.41 -1.21
CA LYS A 70 6.28 8.49 -0.54
C LYS A 70 7.27 7.98 0.50
N GLN A 71 6.89 6.94 1.25
CA GLN A 71 7.77 6.36 2.26
C GLN A 71 8.84 5.43 1.66
N ASP A 72 8.57 4.80 0.52
CA ASP A 72 9.58 4.04 -0.23
C ASP A 72 10.64 4.99 -0.85
N HIS A 73 10.21 6.08 -1.49
CA HIS A 73 11.09 7.19 -1.90
C HIS A 73 11.99 7.66 -0.75
N ALA A 74 11.43 7.84 0.45
CA ALA A 74 12.17 8.28 1.63
C ALA A 74 13.04 7.19 2.29
N ALA A 75 13.09 5.97 1.73
CA ALA A 75 13.71 4.79 2.32
C ALA A 75 13.29 4.54 3.78
N ASN A 76 12.00 4.77 4.09
CA ASN A 76 11.44 4.68 5.43
C ASN A 76 10.55 3.43 5.58
N PRO A 77 11.09 2.30 6.05
CA PRO A 77 10.34 1.04 6.09
C PRO A 77 9.20 1.07 7.10
N CYS A 78 9.33 1.77 8.23
CA CYS A 78 8.24 1.87 9.19
C CYS A 78 7.04 2.63 8.61
N GLY A 79 7.31 3.74 7.91
CA GLY A 79 6.28 4.47 7.18
C GLY A 79 5.65 3.60 6.08
N GLN A 80 6.48 3.00 5.22
CA GLN A 80 6.03 2.20 4.08
C GLN A 80 5.11 1.04 4.50
N ILE A 81 5.53 0.26 5.50
CA ILE A 81 4.75 -0.88 5.99
C ILE A 81 3.48 -0.38 6.71
N GLY A 82 3.58 0.70 7.50
CA GLY A 82 2.43 1.30 8.19
C GLY A 82 1.34 1.76 7.23
N GLU A 83 1.70 2.39 6.11
CA GLU A 83 0.75 2.82 5.09
C GLU A 83 0.20 1.63 4.28
N THR A 84 0.97 0.55 4.14
CA THR A 84 0.47 -0.70 3.55
C THR A 84 -0.61 -1.35 4.43
N VAL A 85 -0.46 -1.27 5.76
CA VAL A 85 -1.50 -1.71 6.71
C VAL A 85 -2.77 -0.86 6.59
N ASP A 86 -2.64 0.44 6.37
CA ASP A 86 -3.81 1.31 6.13
C ASP A 86 -4.56 0.94 4.86
N LEU A 87 -3.86 0.62 3.78
CA LEU A 87 -4.47 0.13 2.55
C LEU A 87 -5.14 -1.22 2.76
N ASP A 88 -4.51 -2.14 3.47
CA ASP A 88 -5.11 -3.44 3.81
C ASP A 88 -6.43 -3.28 4.59
N GLU A 89 -6.47 -2.42 5.61
CA GLU A 89 -7.69 -2.11 6.36
C GLU A 89 -8.79 -1.52 5.46
N ALA A 90 -8.44 -0.67 4.48
CA ALA A 90 -9.40 -0.13 3.51
C ALA A 90 -9.92 -1.20 2.53
N VAL A 91 -9.06 -2.11 2.06
CA VAL A 91 -9.45 -3.26 1.24
C VAL A 91 -10.41 -4.16 2.01
N GLN A 92 -10.18 -4.39 3.30
CA GLN A 92 -11.09 -5.16 4.15
C GLN A 92 -12.49 -4.54 4.17
N ARG A 93 -12.62 -3.20 4.28
CA ARG A 93 -13.92 -2.51 4.19
C ARG A 93 -14.62 -2.71 2.85
N ALA A 94 -13.89 -2.57 1.75
CA ALA A 94 -14.43 -2.82 0.42
C ALA A 94 -14.90 -4.28 0.24
N LEU A 95 -14.13 -5.25 0.76
CA LEU A 95 -14.49 -6.67 0.72
C LEU A 95 -15.70 -7.00 1.61
N GLU A 96 -15.81 -6.40 2.80
CA GLU A 96 -16.97 -6.54 3.68
C GLU A 96 -18.25 -6.07 2.97
N PHE A 97 -18.20 -4.90 2.33
CA PHE A 97 -19.30 -4.39 1.52
C PHE A 97 -19.62 -5.33 0.35
N ALA A 98 -18.61 -5.71 -0.44
CA ALA A 98 -18.80 -6.53 -1.64
C ALA A 98 -19.38 -7.92 -1.34
N LYS A 99 -18.97 -8.54 -0.22
CA LYS A 99 -19.53 -9.82 0.24
C LYS A 99 -20.99 -9.70 0.66
N LYS A 100 -21.37 -8.57 1.27
CA LYS A 100 -22.74 -8.32 1.73
C LYS A 100 -23.69 -7.94 0.60
N GLU A 101 -23.22 -7.13 -0.34
CA GLU A 101 -24.02 -6.64 -1.46
C GLU A 101 -24.13 -7.69 -2.59
N GLY A 102 -23.05 -8.42 -2.87
CA GLY A 102 -23.06 -9.59 -3.76
C GLY A 102 -22.85 -9.30 -5.25
N ASN A 103 -22.88 -8.04 -5.67
CA ASN A 103 -22.69 -7.60 -7.06
C ASN A 103 -21.66 -6.45 -7.17
N THR A 104 -20.58 -6.55 -6.39
CA THR A 104 -19.49 -5.57 -6.37
C THR A 104 -18.17 -6.23 -6.75
N LEU A 105 -17.47 -5.64 -7.73
CA LEU A 105 -16.09 -6.00 -8.08
C LEU A 105 -15.11 -5.14 -7.28
N VAL A 106 -14.23 -5.79 -6.52
CA VAL A 106 -13.10 -5.16 -5.83
C VAL A 106 -11.82 -5.57 -6.53
N ILE A 107 -10.99 -4.60 -6.93
CA ILE A 107 -9.68 -4.81 -7.54
C ILE A 107 -8.63 -4.11 -6.68
N VAL A 108 -7.51 -4.80 -6.43
CA VAL A 108 -6.33 -4.24 -5.76
C VAL A 108 -5.14 -4.44 -6.67
N THR A 109 -4.41 -3.35 -6.92
CA THR A 109 -3.17 -3.33 -7.71
C THR A 109 -2.27 -2.22 -7.20
N ALA A 110 -1.05 -2.16 -7.71
CA ALA A 110 -0.22 -0.96 -7.70
C ALA A 110 -0.14 -0.37 -9.10
N ASP A 111 0.31 0.88 -9.19
CA ASP A 111 0.59 1.64 -10.41
C ASP A 111 2.02 1.43 -10.91
N HIS A 112 3.00 1.33 -10.01
CA HIS A 112 4.39 0.98 -10.30
C HIS A 112 5.07 0.28 -9.11
N ALA A 113 6.27 -0.27 -9.34
CA ALA A 113 7.08 -0.91 -8.32
C ALA A 113 8.18 0.02 -7.80
N HIS A 114 8.76 -0.33 -6.65
CA HIS A 114 9.97 0.27 -6.08
C HIS A 114 11.07 -0.78 -5.95
N ALA A 115 12.29 -0.33 -5.62
CA ALA A 115 13.45 -1.22 -5.45
C ALA A 115 13.55 -1.84 -4.04
N SER A 116 12.56 -1.60 -3.17
CA SER A 116 12.59 -2.10 -1.80
C SER A 116 12.48 -3.63 -1.75
N GLN A 117 13.34 -4.27 -0.94
CA GLN A 117 13.43 -5.73 -0.84
C GLN A 117 13.66 -6.17 0.60
N ILE A 118 13.13 -7.36 0.96
CA ILE A 118 13.53 -8.06 2.17
C ILE A 118 14.80 -8.86 1.87
N VAL A 119 15.85 -8.64 2.64
CA VAL A 119 17.15 -9.33 2.48
C VAL A 119 17.55 -10.06 3.76
N ALA A 120 18.55 -10.94 3.66
CA ALA A 120 19.06 -11.66 4.83
C ALA A 120 19.70 -10.69 5.86
N PRO A 121 19.65 -10.99 7.16
CA PRO A 121 20.08 -10.07 8.22
C PRO A 121 21.49 -9.50 8.05
N ASP A 122 22.46 -10.34 7.66
CA ASP A 122 23.88 -9.96 7.55
C ASP A 122 24.27 -9.45 6.15
N THR A 123 23.28 -9.13 5.30
CA THR A 123 23.53 -8.69 3.92
C THR A 123 24.24 -7.34 3.90
N LYS A 124 25.37 -7.28 3.21
CA LYS A 124 26.04 -6.03 2.83
C LYS A 124 25.50 -5.54 1.50
N ALA A 125 24.30 -4.98 1.52
CA ALA A 125 23.67 -4.45 0.32
C ALA A 125 24.45 -3.21 -0.18
N PRO A 126 24.53 -2.97 -1.50
CA PRO A 126 25.11 -1.73 -2.03
C PRO A 126 24.26 -0.49 -1.69
N GLY A 127 22.97 -0.69 -1.40
CA GLY A 127 22.04 0.38 -1.05
C GLY A 127 21.87 0.63 0.45
N LEU A 128 20.81 1.35 0.81
CA LEU A 128 20.42 1.63 2.18
C LEU A 128 19.70 0.45 2.79
N THR A 129 19.90 0.20 4.08
CA THR A 129 19.28 -0.91 4.81
C THR A 129 18.80 -0.50 6.19
N GLN A 130 17.80 -1.22 6.70
CA GLN A 130 17.27 -1.07 8.06
C GLN A 130 16.77 -2.41 8.60
N ALA A 131 17.23 -2.77 9.80
CA ALA A 131 16.70 -3.90 10.55
C ALA A 131 15.48 -3.47 11.37
N LEU A 132 14.41 -4.25 11.31
CA LEU A 132 13.17 -4.06 12.05
C LEU A 132 12.86 -5.25 12.94
N ASN A 133 12.35 -4.99 14.14
CA ASN A 133 11.75 -6.01 14.98
C ASN A 133 10.33 -6.28 14.49
N THR A 134 10.05 -7.52 14.14
CA THR A 134 8.71 -7.96 13.74
C THR A 134 7.83 -8.23 14.96
N LYS A 135 6.52 -8.36 14.74
CA LYS A 135 5.55 -8.61 15.81
C LYS A 135 5.78 -9.96 16.53
N ASP A 136 6.31 -10.94 15.81
CA ASP A 136 6.66 -12.28 16.30
C ASP A 136 8.08 -12.36 16.91
N GLY A 137 8.79 -11.23 17.03
CA GLY A 137 10.09 -11.16 17.69
C GLY A 137 11.28 -11.58 16.82
N ALA A 138 11.07 -11.71 15.51
CA ALA A 138 12.14 -11.92 14.55
C ALA A 138 12.72 -10.58 14.06
N VAL A 139 13.87 -10.65 13.39
CA VAL A 139 14.47 -9.50 12.70
C VAL A 139 14.20 -9.62 11.20
N MET A 140 13.58 -8.59 10.63
CA MET A 140 13.42 -8.41 9.19
C MET A 140 14.34 -7.29 8.73
N VAL A 141 15.05 -7.47 7.61
CA VAL A 141 15.87 -6.41 7.03
C VAL A 141 15.27 -5.94 5.72
N MET A 142 15.00 -4.64 5.65
CA MET A 142 14.61 -3.95 4.43
C MET A 142 15.84 -3.33 3.76
N SER A 143 15.94 -3.46 2.45
CA SER A 143 16.95 -2.86 1.59
C SER A 143 16.31 -1.95 0.54
N TYR A 144 16.95 -0.83 0.23
CA TYR A 144 16.56 0.16 -0.78
C TYR A 144 17.77 0.46 -1.65
N GLY A 145 17.69 0.18 -2.95
CA GLY A 145 18.89 -0.13 -3.74
C GLY A 145 19.09 0.61 -5.05
N ASN A 146 18.26 1.60 -5.40
CA ASN A 146 18.36 2.25 -6.72
C ASN A 146 18.63 3.76 -6.66
N SER A 147 18.91 4.30 -5.48
CA SER A 147 19.43 5.66 -5.34
C SER A 147 20.40 5.77 -4.17
N GLU A 148 21.46 6.53 -4.40
CA GLU A 148 22.44 6.95 -3.38
C GLU A 148 22.09 8.35 -2.80
N GLU A 149 21.06 9.01 -3.35
CA GLU A 149 20.59 10.33 -2.94
C GLU A 149 19.37 10.24 -1.98
N ASP A 150 18.75 11.38 -1.68
CA ASP A 150 17.67 11.50 -0.69
C ASP A 150 16.34 10.82 -1.10
N SER A 151 16.23 10.38 -2.35
CA SER A 151 15.02 9.77 -2.91
C SER A 151 15.35 8.49 -3.67
N GLN A 152 14.76 7.36 -3.27
CA GLN A 152 14.71 6.13 -4.07
C GLN A 152 13.85 6.34 -5.31
N GLU A 153 13.94 5.48 -6.31
CA GLU A 153 13.22 5.65 -7.57
C GLU A 153 12.28 4.48 -7.88
N HIS A 154 11.40 4.67 -8.85
CA HIS A 154 10.54 3.60 -9.33
C HIS A 154 11.33 2.52 -10.08
N THR A 155 10.75 1.33 -10.20
CA THR A 155 11.27 0.25 -11.05
C THR A 155 10.17 -0.28 -11.96
N GLY A 156 10.56 -0.85 -13.11
CA GLY A 156 9.65 -1.51 -14.05
C GLY A 156 9.30 -2.96 -13.66
N SER A 157 9.44 -3.32 -12.38
CA SER A 157 9.14 -4.68 -11.92
C SER A 157 7.65 -4.99 -12.06
N GLN A 158 7.32 -6.22 -12.44
CA GLN A 158 5.93 -6.64 -12.59
C GLN A 158 5.18 -6.59 -11.25
N LEU A 159 3.97 -6.04 -11.27
CA LEU A 159 3.10 -5.90 -10.12
C LEU A 159 2.07 -7.03 -10.05
N ARG A 160 1.50 -7.22 -8.86
CA ARG A 160 0.36 -8.13 -8.66
C ARG A 160 -0.94 -7.37 -8.79
N ILE A 161 -1.91 -8.01 -9.43
CA ILE A 161 -3.31 -7.61 -9.41
C ILE A 161 -4.08 -8.74 -8.71
N ALA A 162 -4.99 -8.37 -7.81
CA ALA A 162 -5.92 -9.27 -7.17
C ALA A 162 -7.34 -8.72 -7.29
N ALA A 163 -8.34 -9.59 -7.42
CA ALA A 163 -9.73 -9.16 -7.46
C ALA A 163 -10.68 -10.13 -6.75
N TYR A 164 -11.84 -9.60 -6.36
CA TYR A 164 -12.95 -10.33 -5.78
C TYR A 164 -14.28 -9.84 -6.39
N GLY A 165 -15.22 -10.76 -6.60
CA GLY A 165 -16.56 -10.43 -7.10
C GLY A 165 -16.75 -10.72 -8.60
N PRO A 166 -17.84 -10.21 -9.22
CA PRO A 166 -18.12 -10.37 -10.64
C PRO A 166 -16.93 -9.95 -11.51
N HIS A 167 -16.61 -10.72 -12.55
CA HIS A 167 -15.48 -10.47 -13.45
C HIS A 167 -14.06 -10.61 -12.84
N ALA A 168 -13.90 -11.01 -11.57
CA ALA A 168 -12.57 -11.19 -10.97
C ALA A 168 -11.68 -12.21 -11.70
N ALA A 169 -12.27 -13.17 -12.42
CA ALA A 169 -11.50 -14.12 -13.24
C ALA A 169 -10.70 -13.44 -14.38
N ASN A 170 -11.07 -12.22 -14.77
CA ASN A 170 -10.42 -11.48 -15.85
C ASN A 170 -9.04 -10.92 -15.46
N VAL A 171 -8.66 -10.95 -14.18
CA VAL A 171 -7.32 -10.53 -13.72
C VAL A 171 -6.40 -11.72 -13.40
N VAL A 172 -6.79 -12.94 -13.78
CA VAL A 172 -5.97 -14.13 -13.57
C VAL A 172 -4.90 -14.23 -14.66
N GLY A 173 -3.65 -14.40 -14.24
CA GLY A 173 -2.51 -14.57 -15.14
C GLY A 173 -1.70 -13.29 -15.32
N LEU A 174 -1.06 -13.15 -16.49
CA LEU A 174 -0.31 -11.96 -16.86
C LEU A 174 -1.17 -11.10 -17.80
N THR A 175 -1.31 -9.82 -17.46
CA THR A 175 -2.15 -8.85 -18.17
C THR A 175 -1.41 -7.52 -18.27
N ASP A 176 -1.81 -6.67 -19.20
CA ASP A 176 -1.33 -5.29 -19.25
C ASP A 176 -2.12 -4.41 -18.26
N GLN A 177 -1.49 -3.39 -17.69
CA GLN A 177 -2.17 -2.46 -16.78
C GLN A 177 -3.40 -1.79 -17.42
N THR A 178 -3.40 -1.62 -18.75
CA THR A 178 -4.54 -1.06 -19.50
C THR A 178 -5.74 -2.00 -19.58
N ASP A 179 -5.56 -3.31 -19.40
CA ASP A 179 -6.65 -4.29 -19.44
C ASP A 179 -7.65 -4.11 -18.28
N LEU A 180 -7.20 -3.51 -17.17
CA LEU A 180 -8.07 -3.18 -16.05
C LEU A 180 -9.19 -2.22 -16.44
N PHE A 181 -8.94 -1.29 -17.37
CA PHE A 181 -9.98 -0.40 -17.88
C PHE A 181 -11.13 -1.19 -18.49
N TYR A 182 -10.83 -2.18 -19.34
CA TYR A 182 -11.87 -2.99 -19.99
C TYR A 182 -12.58 -3.91 -18.99
N THR A 183 -11.86 -4.44 -18.00
CA THR A 183 -12.44 -5.24 -16.93
C THR A 183 -13.45 -4.42 -16.11
N MET A 184 -13.08 -3.20 -15.70
CA MET A 184 -13.97 -2.29 -14.96
C MET A 184 -15.15 -1.82 -15.81
N LYS A 185 -14.91 -1.46 -17.09
CA LYS A 185 -15.96 -1.06 -18.03
C LYS A 185 -17.01 -2.15 -18.19
N ALA A 186 -16.57 -3.41 -18.35
CA ALA A 186 -17.45 -4.56 -18.49
C ALA A 186 -18.27 -4.82 -17.21
N ALA A 187 -17.64 -4.77 -16.04
CA ALA A 187 -18.32 -4.96 -14.75
C ALA A 187 -19.39 -3.89 -14.47
N LEU A 188 -19.16 -2.65 -14.94
CA LEU A 188 -20.12 -1.55 -14.82
C LEU A 188 -21.18 -1.53 -15.94
N GLY A 189 -21.11 -2.44 -16.93
CA GLY A 189 -22.05 -2.48 -18.04
C GLY A 189 -22.01 -1.24 -18.95
N LEU A 190 -20.88 -0.53 -19.01
CA LEU A 190 -20.72 0.69 -19.80
C LEU A 190 -20.49 0.34 -21.28
N LYS A 191 -21.17 1.06 -22.19
CA LYS A 191 -21.06 0.87 -23.65
C LYS A 191 -19.87 1.63 -24.23
#